data_AF-A0A822ATW1-F1
#
_entry.id   AF-A0A822ATW1-F1
#
_cell.length_a   1.000
_cell.length_b   1.000
_cell.length_c   1.000
_cell.angle_alpha   90.00
_cell.angle_beta   90.00
_cell.angle_gamma   90.00
#
_symmetry.space_group_name_H-M   'P 1'
#
loop_
_entity.id
_entity.type
_entity.pdbx_description
1 polymer ?
#
loop_
_entity_poly.entity_id
_entity_poly.type
_entity_poly.pdbx_seq_one_letter_code
_entity_poly.pdbx_strand_id
1 'polypeptide(L)'
;MILIIITYILALLDIFFVESSHFSGGTVTWKPIANTITGSTVSVMFTQSYQWRLSTAGYCNQTYIVNRSPLIPSMSGILACVSSHTGFCGGYSSMSIFEYCTDYSTFLDSSSGQISTVQTITIGSQFCVAFQSGSWIPVQVACASSTGSCYNGGASWSIGTCLDLNIRYDGVINTPPVATVVSPINVPVNSVVNIDIPVTDANNDVIRCRWAQLTTSLDECAGVCGVAAGSTLNSNDCKLTFNSTGKTVGDYYVVALMVEDYWTSSSYLPFSSIPLQFLIKIVSKPSCFTKPKINSSLQECTAITVGVTFTFTLTIMQGCVNTTIGDIYRIPPLNMYKSEISPADSINAWIMNETWIPTVDQVGSQVYCAIATDRTTTTSTSATKTTSTSTTATTATTTTATTATTTTATTATTTTATTATTTTATTTTTTTATTTTTTTTETTTTTETTTTSTSTTATTETTTTSTTTTTETTTTSTSTTTTTMTTTITTTTTTTTTTITTTTTTTTTTTTTTTTTTTTTTTTTTTITTTTTTTTTAIYQAN
;
A
#
# COMPACT_ATOMS: atom_id res chain seq x y z
N MET A 1 48.91 -15.09 -14.10
CA MET A 1 48.37 -13.72 -14.20
C MET A 1 46.97 -13.70 -14.82
N ILE A 2 46.75 -14.29 -16.00
CA ILE A 2 45.42 -14.38 -16.65
C ILE A 2 44.39 -15.11 -15.76
N LEU A 3 44.78 -16.21 -15.10
CA LEU A 3 43.87 -16.95 -14.21
C LEU A 3 43.41 -16.07 -13.02
N ILE A 4 44.31 -15.28 -12.43
CA ILE A 4 44.00 -14.37 -11.31
C ILE A 4 43.07 -13.24 -11.75
N ILE A 5 43.25 -12.71 -12.97
CA ILE A 5 42.38 -11.68 -13.54
C ILE A 5 40.98 -12.23 -13.84
N ILE A 6 40.87 -13.47 -14.35
CA ILE A 6 39.58 -14.13 -14.57
C ILE A 6 38.89 -14.43 -13.23
N THR A 7 39.62 -14.89 -12.21
CA THR A 7 39.03 -15.10 -10.87
C THR A 7 38.60 -13.78 -10.22
N TYR A 8 39.34 -12.69 -10.44
CA TYR A 8 38.98 -11.35 -9.93
C TYR A 8 37.79 -10.75 -10.70
N ILE A 9 37.70 -10.95 -12.02
CA ILE A 9 36.55 -10.53 -12.84
C ILE A 9 35.31 -11.36 -12.49
N LEU A 10 35.44 -12.67 -12.28
CA LEU A 10 34.35 -13.52 -11.80
C LEU A 10 33.92 -13.14 -10.37
N ALA A 11 34.86 -12.81 -9.47
CA ALA A 11 34.54 -12.30 -8.13
C ALA A 11 33.91 -10.90 -8.15
N LEU A 12 34.21 -10.07 -9.16
CA LEU A 12 33.55 -8.77 -9.39
C LEU A 12 32.19 -8.91 -10.10
N LEU A 13 32.00 -9.96 -10.91
CA LEU A 13 30.70 -10.35 -11.48
C LEU A 13 29.81 -11.06 -10.45
N ASP A 14 30.41 -11.71 -9.45
CA ASP A 14 29.81 -12.21 -8.20
C ASP A 14 29.73 -11.12 -7.12
N ILE A 15 29.80 -9.83 -7.47
CA ILE A 15 29.11 -8.81 -6.67
C ILE A 15 27.62 -9.10 -6.88
N PHE A 16 27.13 -10.10 -6.15
CA PHE A 16 25.75 -10.50 -6.10
C PHE A 16 24.93 -9.23 -5.95
N PHE A 17 24.06 -8.95 -6.93
CA PHE A 17 22.85 -8.23 -6.66
C PHE A 17 22.14 -9.07 -5.59
N VAL A 18 22.41 -8.76 -4.32
CA VAL A 18 21.55 -9.19 -3.23
C VAL A 18 20.30 -8.33 -3.44
N GLU A 19 19.44 -8.76 -4.37
CA GLU A 19 18.05 -8.35 -4.39
C GLU A 19 17.48 -8.85 -3.07
N SER A 20 17.59 -7.99 -2.05
CA SER A 20 16.95 -8.22 -0.78
C SER A 20 15.46 -8.22 -1.10
N SER A 21 14.81 -9.37 -1.14
CA SER A 21 13.36 -9.43 -1.29
C SER A 21 12.71 -9.02 0.04
N HIS A 22 12.16 -7.82 0.11
CA HIS A 22 11.76 -7.20 1.39
C HIS A 22 10.38 -6.53 1.39
N PHE A 23 9.81 -6.17 0.24
CA PHE A 23 8.51 -5.49 0.25
C PHE A 23 7.38 -6.48 0.49
N SER A 24 6.47 -6.14 1.39
CA SER A 24 5.30 -6.96 1.77
C SER A 24 3.97 -6.28 1.46
N GLY A 25 3.98 -5.06 0.92
CA GLY A 25 2.77 -4.33 0.55
C GLY A 25 2.64 -3.01 1.29
N GLY A 26 1.50 -2.35 1.11
CA GLY A 26 1.25 -1.05 1.67
C GLY A 26 0.14 -0.30 0.95
N THR A 27 0.01 0.97 1.32
CA THR A 27 -0.94 1.92 0.76
C THR A 27 -0.37 3.34 0.84
N VAL A 28 -0.87 4.20 -0.05
CA VAL A 28 -0.65 5.65 0.00
C VAL A 28 -2.01 6.31 -0.16
N THR A 29 -2.36 7.19 0.76
CA THR A 29 -3.57 8.02 0.66
C THR A 29 -3.20 9.48 0.82
N TRP A 30 -4.14 10.36 0.48
CA TRP A 30 -3.99 11.80 0.60
C TRP A 30 -5.27 12.42 1.14
N LYS A 31 -5.23 13.63 1.67
CA LYS A 31 -6.44 14.39 2.01
C LYS A 31 -6.15 15.89 2.06
N PRO A 32 -7.09 16.75 1.65
CA PRO A 32 -6.98 18.17 1.95
C PRO A 32 -7.12 18.38 3.48
N ILE A 33 -6.23 19.18 4.09
CA ILE A 33 -6.32 19.53 5.52
C ILE A 33 -7.51 20.45 5.78
N ALA A 34 -7.77 21.36 4.84
CA ALA A 34 -8.99 22.15 4.79
C ALA A 34 -9.64 21.89 3.43
N ASN A 35 -10.90 21.46 3.46
CA ASN A 35 -11.68 21.15 2.26
C ASN A 35 -12.42 22.37 1.72
N THR A 36 -12.47 23.48 2.46
CA THR A 36 -12.96 24.79 2.02
C THR A 36 -11.81 25.71 1.64
N ILE A 37 -11.89 26.33 0.47
CA ILE A 37 -10.78 27.05 -0.15
C ILE A 37 -10.90 28.57 0.09
N THR A 38 -9.79 29.20 0.48
CA THR A 38 -9.67 30.67 0.57
C THR A 38 -8.50 31.25 -0.25
N GLY A 39 -7.83 30.46 -1.08
CA GLY A 39 -6.60 30.87 -1.79
C GLY A 39 -6.34 30.10 -3.10
N SER A 40 -5.12 30.26 -3.66
CA SER A 40 -4.68 29.58 -4.90
C SER A 40 -4.00 28.22 -4.67
N THR A 41 -3.67 27.91 -3.42
CA THR A 41 -3.10 26.62 -3.00
C THR A 41 -3.90 26.02 -1.84
N VAL A 42 -3.76 24.71 -1.65
CA VAL A 42 -4.35 23.94 -0.56
C VAL A 42 -3.27 23.07 0.08
N SER A 43 -3.31 22.93 1.41
CA SER A 43 -2.46 21.98 2.12
C SER A 43 -3.05 20.58 2.00
N VAL A 44 -2.29 19.67 1.41
CA VAL A 44 -2.64 18.26 1.23
C VAL A 44 -1.71 17.42 2.08
N MET A 45 -2.30 16.56 2.90
CA MET A 45 -1.57 15.58 3.67
C MET A 45 -1.50 14.28 2.91
N PHE A 46 -0.29 13.75 2.76
CA PHE A 46 -0.06 12.41 2.23
C PHE A 46 0.29 11.48 3.38
N THR A 47 -0.38 10.35 3.44
CA THR A 47 -0.08 9.29 4.41
C THR A 47 0.41 8.07 3.65
N GLN A 48 1.66 7.69 3.93
CA GLN A 48 2.28 6.48 3.42
C GLN A 48 2.28 5.44 4.54
N SER A 49 1.91 4.20 4.22
CA SER A 49 2.06 3.08 5.14
C SER A 49 2.52 1.85 4.37
N TYR A 50 3.72 1.38 4.70
CA TYR A 50 4.30 0.22 4.05
C TYR A 50 4.53 -0.91 5.04
N GLN A 51 4.65 -2.10 4.50
CA GLN A 51 4.97 -3.32 5.22
C GLN A 51 6.19 -3.95 4.59
N TRP A 52 7.13 -4.34 5.44
CA TRP A 52 8.43 -4.85 5.05
C TRP A 52 8.72 -6.14 5.80
N ARG A 53 9.48 -7.01 5.15
CA ARG A 53 9.99 -8.22 5.75
C ARG A 53 10.92 -7.86 6.91
N LEU A 54 10.58 -8.34 8.11
CA LEU A 54 11.28 -7.97 9.33
C LEU A 54 12.77 -8.37 9.28
N SER A 55 13.04 -9.57 8.77
CA SER A 55 14.39 -10.14 8.71
C SER A 55 15.38 -9.43 7.78
N THR A 56 14.90 -8.57 6.87
CA THR A 56 15.75 -7.93 5.85
C THR A 56 15.68 -6.40 5.79
N ALA A 57 14.61 -5.76 6.26
CA ALA A 57 14.35 -4.33 6.00
C ALA A 57 14.86 -3.33 7.05
N GLY A 58 15.77 -3.73 7.95
CA GLY A 58 16.33 -2.85 8.99
C GLY A 58 15.73 -3.04 10.39
N TYR A 59 14.99 -4.13 10.61
CA TYR A 59 14.46 -4.64 11.89
C TYR A 59 13.69 -3.63 12.74
N CYS A 60 12.35 -3.59 12.60
CA CYS A 60 11.51 -2.98 13.61
C CYS A 60 11.49 -3.80 14.92
N ASN A 61 11.48 -3.11 16.06
CA ASN A 61 11.27 -3.70 17.38
C ASN A 61 10.56 -2.69 18.30
N GLN A 62 10.31 -3.09 19.55
CA GLN A 62 9.65 -2.24 20.54
C GLN A 62 10.37 -0.90 20.77
N THR A 63 11.71 -0.91 20.78
CA THR A 63 12.52 0.30 20.96
C THR A 63 12.32 1.28 19.80
N TYR A 64 12.20 0.79 18.56
CA TYR A 64 11.99 1.64 17.38
C TYR A 64 10.63 2.32 17.41
N ILE A 65 9.60 1.60 17.84
CA ILE A 65 8.23 2.13 18.00
C ILE A 65 8.21 3.23 19.06
N VAL A 66 8.81 2.97 20.24
CA VAL A 66 8.82 3.92 21.36
C VAL A 66 9.68 5.16 21.04
N ASN A 67 10.89 4.96 20.52
CA ASN A 67 11.83 6.05 20.26
C ASN A 67 11.55 6.77 18.94
N ARG A 68 10.67 6.22 18.08
CA ARG A 68 10.42 6.70 16.73
C ARG A 68 11.71 6.83 15.91
N SER A 69 12.65 5.92 16.14
CA SER A 69 13.98 5.95 15.53
C SER A 69 14.67 4.59 15.65
N PRO A 70 15.47 4.19 14.63
CA PRO A 70 15.58 4.81 13.32
C PRO A 70 14.29 4.66 12.51
N LEU A 71 14.21 5.41 11.41
CA LEU A 71 13.15 5.21 10.41
C LEU A 71 13.40 3.90 9.65
N ILE A 72 12.32 3.27 9.20
CA ILE A 72 12.35 2.07 8.34
C ILE A 72 11.73 2.41 6.97
N PRO A 73 12.00 1.64 5.91
CA PRO A 73 13.09 0.66 5.82
C PRO A 73 14.46 1.36 5.82
N SER A 74 15.56 0.61 5.98
CA SER A 74 16.92 1.19 5.95
C SER A 74 17.40 1.63 4.56
N MET A 75 16.55 1.51 3.54
CA MET A 75 16.87 1.72 2.13
C MET A 75 16.09 2.90 1.57
N SER A 76 16.77 3.72 0.76
CA SER A 76 16.19 4.92 0.20
C SER A 76 15.13 4.60 -0.86
N GLY A 77 14.05 5.35 -0.85
CA GLY A 77 13.08 5.41 -1.93
C GLY A 77 12.32 6.73 -1.85
N ILE A 78 11.59 7.04 -2.92
CA ILE A 78 10.80 8.27 -2.99
C ILE A 78 9.38 7.98 -3.53
N LEU A 79 8.40 8.67 -2.95
CA LEU A 79 7.09 8.86 -3.54
C LEU A 79 7.21 10.05 -4.51
N ALA A 80 7.34 9.75 -5.79
CA ALA A 80 7.58 10.74 -6.84
C ALA A 80 6.31 11.05 -7.63
N CYS A 81 6.26 12.22 -8.24
CA CYS A 81 5.25 12.46 -9.27
C CYS A 81 5.54 11.57 -10.48
N VAL A 82 4.49 10.97 -11.06
CA VAL A 82 4.62 10.06 -12.21
C VAL A 82 4.95 10.80 -13.50
N SER A 83 4.63 12.09 -13.59
CA SER A 83 4.99 12.91 -14.75
C SER A 83 6.46 13.34 -14.69
N SER A 84 7.10 13.44 -15.86
CA SER A 84 8.51 13.83 -16.01
C SER A 84 8.78 15.32 -15.72
N HIS A 85 7.77 16.11 -15.33
CA HIS A 85 7.92 17.53 -15.00
C HIS A 85 7.08 17.91 -13.77
N THR A 86 7.75 18.34 -12.69
CA THR A 86 7.14 18.70 -11.40
C THR A 86 6.16 19.87 -11.46
N GLY A 87 6.30 20.76 -12.45
CA GLY A 87 5.36 21.87 -12.71
C GLY A 87 3.94 21.40 -13.03
N PHE A 88 3.77 20.18 -13.57
CA PHE A 88 2.46 19.59 -13.84
C PHE A 88 1.82 18.95 -12.61
N CYS A 89 2.57 18.81 -11.51
CA CYS A 89 2.10 18.16 -10.29
C CYS A 89 1.67 19.18 -9.23
N GLY A 90 1.24 20.37 -9.67
CA GLY A 90 0.74 21.41 -8.77
C GLY A 90 1.75 21.90 -7.73
N GLY A 91 3.06 21.79 -7.98
CA GLY A 91 4.10 22.12 -7.01
C GLY A 91 4.48 20.98 -6.05
N TYR A 92 3.98 19.76 -6.28
CA TYR A 92 4.38 18.57 -5.53
C TYR A 92 5.89 18.34 -5.59
N SER A 93 6.48 18.10 -4.42
CA SER A 93 7.88 17.71 -4.24
C SER A 93 7.99 16.26 -3.81
N SER A 94 8.90 15.50 -4.41
CA SER A 94 9.09 14.09 -4.04
C SER A 94 9.39 13.92 -2.54
N MET A 95 8.75 12.93 -1.91
CA MET A 95 8.91 12.65 -0.49
C MET A 95 9.67 11.35 -0.27
N SER A 96 10.42 11.27 0.83
CA SER A 96 11.02 10.01 1.25
C SER A 96 9.95 8.98 1.63
N ILE A 97 10.25 7.70 1.40
CA ILE A 97 9.45 6.57 1.88
C ILE A 97 9.82 6.11 3.29
N PHE A 98 10.81 6.76 3.92
CA PHE A 98 11.17 6.46 5.31
C PHE A 98 10.01 6.77 6.24
N GLU A 99 9.69 5.81 7.10
CA GLU A 99 8.54 5.81 7.97
C GLU A 99 8.90 5.42 9.41
N TYR A 100 8.06 5.84 10.34
CA TYR A 100 8.19 5.41 11.73
C TYR A 100 7.62 4.00 11.84
N CYS A 101 8.35 3.09 12.48
CA CYS A 101 7.76 1.78 12.75
C CYS A 101 6.54 1.91 13.68
N THR A 102 5.46 1.23 13.31
CA THR A 102 4.21 1.21 14.06
C THR A 102 3.93 -0.16 14.70
N ASP A 103 4.35 -1.25 14.06
CA ASP A 103 4.30 -2.60 14.65
C ASP A 103 5.27 -3.59 13.97
N TYR A 104 5.48 -4.74 14.60
CA TYR A 104 6.24 -5.86 14.02
C TYR A 104 5.72 -7.22 14.49
N SER A 105 6.05 -8.26 13.73
CA SER A 105 5.73 -9.65 13.99
C SER A 105 6.91 -10.56 13.63
N THR A 106 7.45 -11.25 14.63
CA THR A 106 8.47 -12.30 14.40
C THR A 106 7.86 -13.59 13.87
N PHE A 107 6.56 -13.82 14.11
CA PHE A 107 5.83 -14.99 13.59
C PHE A 107 5.58 -14.89 12.08
N LEU A 108 5.26 -13.69 11.62
CA LEU A 108 4.96 -13.43 10.21
C LEU A 108 6.18 -12.92 9.44
N ASP A 109 7.30 -12.67 10.13
CA ASP A 109 8.50 -12.04 9.57
C ASP A 109 8.16 -10.69 8.89
N SER A 110 7.34 -9.88 9.57
CA SER A 110 6.76 -8.66 9.01
C SER A 110 6.93 -7.47 9.96
N SER A 111 7.05 -6.29 9.39
CA SER A 111 7.12 -4.99 10.07
C SER A 111 6.26 -4.01 9.31
N SER A 112 5.64 -3.07 10.03
CA SER A 112 4.82 -2.03 9.44
C SER A 112 5.33 -0.66 9.88
N GLY A 113 5.19 0.31 8.99
CA GLY A 113 5.42 1.69 9.32
C GLY A 113 4.35 2.61 8.77
N GLN A 114 4.44 3.86 9.21
CA GLN A 114 3.62 4.94 8.70
C GLN A 114 4.36 6.28 8.80
N ILE A 115 4.13 7.13 7.81
CA ILE A 115 4.49 8.55 7.87
C ILE A 115 3.40 9.40 7.22
N SER A 116 3.17 10.59 7.78
CA SER A 116 2.31 11.60 7.16
C SER A 116 3.11 12.87 6.93
N THR A 117 2.97 13.43 5.74
CA THR A 117 3.70 14.63 5.32
C THR A 117 2.74 15.59 4.63
N VAL A 118 2.83 16.86 4.97
CA VAL A 118 1.99 17.91 4.39
C VAL A 118 2.73 18.60 3.25
N GLN A 119 2.05 18.77 2.13
CA GLN A 119 2.52 19.58 1.00
C GLN A 119 1.52 20.68 0.68
N THR A 120 2.02 21.77 0.12
CA THR A 120 1.19 22.86 -0.41
C THR A 120 1.08 22.69 -1.91
N ILE A 121 -0.14 22.44 -2.40
CA ILE A 121 -0.39 22.09 -3.81
C ILE A 121 -1.33 23.13 -4.42
N THR A 122 -1.10 23.49 -5.68
CA THR A 122 -1.98 24.38 -6.46
C THR A 122 -3.37 23.75 -6.63
N ILE A 123 -4.41 24.54 -6.36
CA ILE A 123 -5.81 24.08 -6.49
C ILE A 123 -6.16 23.78 -7.95
N GLY A 124 -7.05 22.80 -8.17
CA GLY A 124 -7.42 22.32 -9.50
C GLY A 124 -6.36 21.44 -10.18
N SER A 125 -5.23 21.20 -9.52
CA SER A 125 -4.21 20.29 -10.04
C SER A 125 -4.73 18.85 -10.06
N GLN A 126 -4.41 18.15 -11.13
CA GLN A 126 -4.69 16.73 -11.31
C GLN A 126 -3.40 16.03 -11.71
N PHE A 127 -2.93 15.10 -10.90
CA PHE A 127 -1.67 14.40 -11.13
C PHE A 127 -1.61 13.11 -10.31
N CYS A 128 -0.70 12.22 -10.68
CA CYS A 128 -0.47 10.98 -9.96
C CYS A 128 0.91 10.97 -9.31
N VAL A 129 1.01 10.33 -8.15
CA VAL A 129 2.26 10.06 -7.45
C VAL A 129 2.39 8.56 -7.26
N ALA A 130 3.62 8.05 -7.30
CA ALA A 130 3.89 6.63 -7.14
C ALA A 130 5.23 6.38 -6.46
N PHE A 131 5.24 5.36 -5.60
CA PHE A 131 6.46 4.74 -5.12
C PHE A 131 6.66 3.44 -5.90
N GLN A 132 7.70 3.40 -6.72
CA GLN A 132 8.03 2.29 -7.60
C GLN A 132 9.40 1.73 -7.26
N SER A 133 9.49 0.41 -7.20
CA SER A 133 10.77 -0.28 -7.05
C SER A 133 10.67 -1.75 -7.47
N GLY A 134 11.76 -2.49 -7.27
CA GLY A 134 11.84 -3.95 -7.42
C GLY A 134 12.23 -4.62 -6.10
N SER A 135 12.03 -5.93 -6.01
CA SER A 135 12.33 -6.79 -4.84
C SER A 135 11.16 -7.07 -3.87
N TRP A 136 9.97 -7.37 -4.41
CA TRP A 136 8.94 -8.06 -3.62
C TRP A 136 9.56 -9.28 -2.92
N ILE A 137 9.02 -9.69 -1.77
CA ILE A 137 9.21 -11.08 -1.30
C ILE A 137 8.94 -12.02 -2.48
N PRO A 138 9.70 -13.11 -2.69
CA PRO A 138 9.53 -13.91 -3.89
C PRO A 138 8.10 -14.45 -3.97
N VAL A 139 7.43 -14.13 -5.07
CA VAL A 139 5.97 -14.24 -5.22
C VAL A 139 5.58 -15.00 -6.48
N GLN A 140 4.43 -15.65 -6.42
CA GLN A 140 3.73 -16.23 -7.54
C GLN A 140 3.01 -15.12 -8.31
N VAL A 141 3.38 -14.94 -9.57
CA VAL A 141 2.76 -13.98 -10.51
C VAL A 141 2.16 -14.73 -11.70
N ALA A 142 1.21 -14.09 -12.39
CA ALA A 142 0.67 -14.61 -13.65
C ALA A 142 1.77 -14.53 -14.73
N CYS A 143 2.05 -15.63 -15.43
CA CYS A 143 3.06 -15.62 -16.48
C CYS A 143 2.51 -15.05 -17.79
N ALA A 144 3.41 -14.47 -18.59
CA ALA A 144 3.12 -14.08 -19.97
C ALA A 144 2.81 -15.28 -20.89
N SER A 145 3.17 -16.52 -20.50
CA SER A 145 2.71 -17.74 -21.16
C SER A 145 1.38 -18.20 -20.54
N SER A 146 0.38 -18.38 -21.40
CA SER A 146 -1.06 -18.39 -21.10
C SER A 146 -1.60 -19.55 -20.24
N THR A 147 -0.77 -20.33 -19.54
CA THR A 147 -1.23 -21.50 -18.77
C THR A 147 -0.45 -21.82 -17.48
N GLY A 148 0.19 -20.84 -16.81
CA GLY A 148 0.89 -21.10 -15.54
C GLY A 148 1.10 -19.91 -14.59
N SER A 149 1.36 -20.21 -13.32
CA SER A 149 1.94 -19.28 -12.34
C SER A 149 3.46 -19.46 -12.32
N CYS A 150 4.21 -18.36 -12.25
CA CYS A 150 5.67 -18.37 -12.17
C CYS A 150 6.12 -17.62 -10.93
N TYR A 151 7.23 -18.08 -10.39
CA TYR A 151 7.88 -17.43 -9.26
C TYR A 151 8.73 -16.27 -9.76
N ASN A 152 8.50 -15.08 -9.23
CA ASN A 152 9.31 -13.89 -9.50
C ASN A 152 9.90 -13.38 -8.18
N GLY A 153 11.21 -13.63 -7.99
CA GLY A 153 11.99 -13.19 -6.82
C GLY A 153 12.32 -11.70 -6.78
N GLY A 154 12.06 -10.98 -7.87
CA GLY A 154 12.36 -9.57 -8.06
C GLY A 154 11.20 -8.81 -8.69
N ALA A 155 9.96 -9.28 -8.48
CA ALA A 155 8.80 -8.59 -9.03
C ALA A 155 8.82 -7.11 -8.61
N SER A 156 8.51 -6.23 -9.55
CA SER A 156 8.37 -4.82 -9.29
C SER A 156 7.01 -4.52 -8.66
N TRP A 157 6.96 -3.47 -7.85
CA TRP A 157 5.72 -2.88 -7.36
C TRP A 157 5.60 -1.44 -7.82
N SER A 158 4.36 -0.98 -7.85
CA SER A 158 4.05 0.43 -7.80
C SER A 158 2.95 0.66 -6.79
N ILE A 159 3.18 1.50 -5.78
CA ILE A 159 2.12 1.99 -4.90
C ILE A 159 1.86 3.42 -5.32
N GLY A 160 0.83 3.62 -6.15
CA GLY A 160 0.50 4.94 -6.69
C GLY A 160 -0.96 5.32 -6.54
N THR A 161 -1.20 6.62 -6.41
CA THR A 161 -2.53 7.24 -6.31
C THR A 161 -2.56 8.50 -7.17
N CYS A 162 -3.74 8.82 -7.70
CA CYS A 162 -3.98 10.06 -8.42
C CYS A 162 -4.80 11.03 -7.56
N LEU A 163 -4.41 12.29 -7.62
CA LEU A 163 -5.04 13.40 -6.93
C LEU A 163 -5.89 14.17 -7.92
N ASP A 164 -7.09 14.53 -7.47
CA ASP A 164 -7.92 15.53 -8.12
C ASP A 164 -8.30 16.59 -7.07
N LEU A 165 -7.71 17.78 -7.22
CA LEU A 165 -7.95 18.92 -6.34
C LEU A 165 -8.95 19.92 -6.94
N ASN A 166 -9.74 19.49 -7.93
CA ASN A 166 -10.90 20.25 -8.36
C ASN A 166 -11.94 20.32 -7.24
N ILE A 167 -12.61 21.48 -7.15
CA ILE A 167 -13.73 21.65 -6.23
C ILE A 167 -14.93 20.90 -6.80
N ARG A 168 -15.51 20.02 -5.99
CA ARG A 168 -16.77 19.35 -6.30
C ARG A 168 -17.91 20.37 -6.33
N TYR A 169 -19.04 19.95 -6.89
CA TYR A 169 -20.22 20.82 -7.02
C TYR A 169 -20.82 21.25 -5.66
N ASP A 170 -20.53 20.51 -4.58
CA ASP A 170 -20.89 20.83 -3.19
C ASP A 170 -19.92 21.83 -2.52
N GLY A 171 -18.91 22.31 -3.25
CA GLY A 171 -18.00 23.36 -2.82
C GLY A 171 -16.80 22.87 -2.01
N VAL A 172 -16.57 21.56 -1.92
CA VAL A 172 -15.42 20.97 -1.22
C VAL A 172 -14.51 20.15 -2.13
N ILE A 173 -13.24 20.00 -1.75
CA ILE A 173 -12.34 19.03 -2.39
C ILE A 173 -12.65 17.62 -1.86
N ASN A 174 -12.62 16.63 -2.74
CA ASN A 174 -12.83 15.22 -2.36
C ASN A 174 -11.79 14.74 -1.35
N THR A 175 -12.20 13.94 -0.37
CA THR A 175 -11.29 13.21 0.52
C THR A 175 -11.36 11.73 0.17
N PRO A 176 -10.28 11.11 -0.34
CA PRO A 176 -10.30 9.72 -0.78
C PRO A 176 -10.59 8.75 0.38
N PRO A 177 -10.98 7.51 0.04
CA PRO A 177 -11.13 6.47 1.04
C PRO A 177 -9.80 6.13 1.70
N VAL A 178 -9.89 5.50 2.87
CA VAL A 178 -8.75 4.93 3.59
C VAL A 178 -8.95 3.43 3.68
N ALA A 179 -7.93 2.67 3.31
CA ALA A 179 -7.93 1.21 3.37
C ALA A 179 -6.57 0.70 3.80
N THR A 180 -6.54 -0.34 4.64
CA THR A 180 -5.29 -0.96 5.06
C THR A 180 -5.50 -2.42 5.43
N VAL A 181 -4.54 -3.29 5.15
CA VAL A 181 -4.64 -4.73 5.41
C VAL A 181 -3.31 -5.21 5.97
N VAL A 182 -3.37 -6.12 6.94
CA VAL A 182 -2.16 -6.78 7.45
C VAL A 182 -1.58 -7.71 6.39
N SER A 183 -0.27 -7.69 6.21
CA SER A 183 0.48 -8.51 5.27
C SER A 183 1.67 -9.21 5.94
N PRO A 184 1.92 -10.50 5.66
CA PRO A 184 1.09 -11.41 4.86
C PRO A 184 -0.16 -11.90 5.60
N ILE A 185 -1.18 -12.30 4.85
CA ILE A 185 -2.31 -13.10 5.35
C ILE A 185 -2.01 -14.58 5.14
N ASN A 186 -1.93 -15.36 6.21
CA ASN A 186 -1.74 -16.80 6.12
C ASN A 186 -3.03 -17.51 5.70
N VAL A 187 -2.95 -18.30 4.62
CA VAL A 187 -4.05 -19.11 4.10
C VAL A 187 -3.61 -20.57 4.05
N PRO A 188 -4.27 -21.47 4.79
CA PRO A 188 -3.96 -22.88 4.73
C PRO A 188 -4.14 -23.46 3.33
N VAL A 189 -3.27 -24.38 2.93
CA VAL A 189 -3.38 -25.10 1.66
C VAL A 189 -4.70 -25.88 1.54
N ASN A 190 -5.25 -25.97 0.32
CA ASN A 190 -6.51 -26.66 0.02
C ASN A 190 -7.70 -26.14 0.86
N SER A 191 -7.85 -24.82 0.90
CA SER A 191 -8.96 -24.14 1.54
C SER A 191 -9.48 -22.97 0.70
N VAL A 192 -10.70 -22.53 0.97
CA VAL A 192 -11.24 -21.29 0.41
C VAL A 192 -11.46 -20.35 1.58
N VAL A 193 -10.92 -19.13 1.47
CA VAL A 193 -11.06 -18.10 2.50
C VAL A 193 -11.63 -16.83 1.91
N ASN A 194 -12.39 -16.13 2.74
CA ASN A 194 -12.86 -14.79 2.46
C ASN A 194 -12.01 -13.79 3.27
N ILE A 195 -11.53 -12.75 2.60
CA ILE A 195 -10.75 -11.66 3.16
C ILE A 195 -11.56 -10.39 2.91
N ASP A 196 -12.08 -9.82 3.99
CA ASP A 196 -12.76 -8.53 3.93
C ASP A 196 -11.69 -7.44 3.89
N ILE A 197 -11.74 -6.59 2.85
CA ILE A 197 -10.86 -5.43 2.75
C ILE A 197 -11.52 -4.29 3.52
N PRO A 198 -10.90 -3.83 4.60
CA PRO A 198 -11.50 -2.77 5.39
C PRO A 198 -11.27 -1.43 4.71
N VAL A 199 -12.37 -0.74 4.50
CA VAL A 199 -12.43 0.53 3.80
C VAL A 199 -13.30 1.47 4.61
N THR A 200 -12.93 2.74 4.63
CA THR A 200 -13.77 3.81 5.18
C THR A 200 -13.66 5.02 4.28
N ASP A 201 -14.74 5.77 4.21
CA ASP A 201 -14.79 7.01 3.46
C ASP A 201 -15.15 8.18 4.39
N ALA A 202 -14.56 9.35 4.15
CA ALA A 202 -14.82 10.53 4.99
C ALA A 202 -16.05 11.34 4.50
N ASN A 203 -16.40 11.21 3.22
CA ASN A 203 -17.48 11.96 2.58
C ASN A 203 -18.78 11.13 2.47
N ASN A 204 -18.76 9.89 2.95
CA ASN A 204 -19.85 8.93 2.85
C ASN A 204 -20.21 8.60 1.39
N ASP A 205 -19.20 8.64 0.52
CA ASP A 205 -19.25 8.26 -0.89
C ASP A 205 -19.36 6.73 -1.04
N VAL A 206 -19.81 6.27 -2.19
CA VAL A 206 -19.94 4.83 -2.49
C VAL A 206 -18.57 4.25 -2.77
N ILE A 207 -18.14 3.27 -1.98
CA ILE A 207 -16.84 2.62 -2.15
C ILE A 207 -16.94 1.38 -3.02
N ARG A 208 -15.96 1.20 -3.91
CA ARG A 208 -15.73 -0.04 -4.65
C ARG A 208 -14.26 -0.37 -4.71
N CYS A 209 -13.98 -1.66 -4.94
CA CYS A 209 -12.64 -2.17 -5.16
C CYS A 209 -12.51 -2.76 -6.57
N ARG A 210 -11.35 -2.57 -7.18
CA ARG A 210 -10.97 -3.26 -8.41
C ARG A 210 -9.54 -3.74 -8.34
N TRP A 211 -9.17 -4.65 -9.22
CA TRP A 211 -7.76 -5.00 -9.41
C TRP A 211 -7.00 -3.80 -9.96
N ALA A 212 -5.77 -3.62 -9.47
CA ALA A 212 -4.85 -2.62 -9.98
C ALA A 212 -4.44 -2.96 -11.43
N GLN A 213 -4.24 -1.93 -12.24
CA GLN A 213 -3.98 -2.04 -13.67
C GLN A 213 -2.84 -1.11 -14.10
N LEU A 214 -2.22 -1.45 -15.22
CA LEU A 214 -1.37 -0.52 -15.95
C LEU A 214 -2.27 0.41 -16.78
N THR A 215 -2.34 1.68 -16.39
CA THR A 215 -3.08 2.72 -17.12
C THR A 215 -2.12 3.65 -17.85
N THR A 216 -2.65 4.53 -18.71
CA THR A 216 -1.83 5.54 -19.40
C THR A 216 -1.29 6.62 -18.46
N SER A 217 -1.96 6.87 -17.33
CA SER A 217 -1.62 7.93 -16.37
C SER A 217 -0.78 7.42 -15.20
N LEU A 218 -0.95 6.15 -14.83
CA LEU A 218 -0.30 5.52 -13.69
C LEU A 218 -0.18 4.02 -13.91
N ASP A 219 1.03 3.50 -13.69
CA ASP A 219 1.24 2.07 -13.46
C ASP A 219 0.90 1.77 -12.00
N GLU A 220 -0.25 1.16 -11.71
CA GLU A 220 -0.76 0.99 -10.33
C GLU A 220 -0.18 -0.22 -9.60
N CYS A 221 0.60 -1.05 -10.28
CA CYS A 221 0.98 -2.38 -9.80
C CYS A 221 2.29 -2.92 -10.37
N ALA A 222 2.86 -2.28 -11.40
CA ALA A 222 4.07 -2.71 -12.07
C ALA A 222 4.02 -4.19 -12.48
N GLY A 223 4.96 -5.01 -11.99
CA GLY A 223 5.08 -6.41 -12.36
C GLY A 223 4.00 -7.34 -11.81
N VAL A 224 3.06 -6.85 -11.00
CA VAL A 224 2.06 -7.67 -10.29
C VAL A 224 0.61 -7.28 -10.62
N CYS A 225 0.38 -6.65 -11.78
CA CYS A 225 -0.94 -6.23 -12.21
C CYS A 225 -1.91 -7.37 -12.49
N GLY A 226 -3.20 -7.09 -12.33
CA GLY A 226 -4.30 -8.00 -12.65
C GLY A 226 -4.71 -8.94 -11.52
N VAL A 227 -5.45 -9.99 -11.89
CA VAL A 227 -6.06 -10.91 -10.92
C VAL A 227 -5.02 -11.87 -10.35
N ALA A 228 -4.88 -11.87 -9.04
CA ALA A 228 -4.03 -12.84 -8.34
C ALA A 228 -4.59 -14.26 -8.53
N ALA A 229 -3.75 -15.21 -8.95
CA ALA A 229 -4.18 -16.57 -9.29
C ALA A 229 -4.95 -17.24 -8.14
N GLY A 230 -6.13 -17.80 -8.43
CA GLY A 230 -7.01 -18.41 -7.43
C GLY A 230 -7.89 -17.42 -6.65
N SER A 231 -7.91 -16.15 -7.06
CA SER A 231 -8.69 -15.10 -6.40
C SER A 231 -9.90 -14.67 -7.22
N THR A 232 -10.95 -14.25 -6.52
CA THR A 232 -12.09 -13.53 -7.09
C THR A 232 -12.44 -12.36 -6.17
N LEU A 233 -12.82 -11.23 -6.74
CA LEU A 233 -13.14 -10.00 -6.00
C LEU A 233 -14.61 -9.66 -6.21
N ASN A 234 -15.36 -9.49 -5.12
CA ASN A 234 -16.61 -8.74 -5.15
C ASN A 234 -16.26 -7.26 -5.02
N SER A 235 -16.36 -6.54 -6.14
CA SER A 235 -15.99 -5.13 -6.23
C SER A 235 -16.88 -4.21 -5.41
N ASN A 236 -18.15 -4.54 -5.19
CA ASN A 236 -19.07 -3.65 -4.47
C ASN A 236 -18.91 -3.76 -2.95
N ASP A 237 -18.54 -4.95 -2.46
CA ASP A 237 -18.37 -5.19 -1.02
C ASP A 237 -16.89 -5.18 -0.60
N CYS A 238 -15.97 -4.90 -1.53
CA CYS A 238 -14.52 -4.96 -1.31
C CYS A 238 -14.10 -6.29 -0.64
N LYS A 239 -14.66 -7.40 -1.11
CA LYS A 239 -14.47 -8.72 -0.51
C LYS A 239 -13.73 -9.66 -1.44
N LEU A 240 -12.56 -10.10 -1.01
CA LEU A 240 -11.71 -11.02 -1.77
C LEU A 240 -11.99 -12.46 -1.33
N THR A 241 -12.26 -13.35 -2.28
CA THR A 241 -12.27 -14.80 -2.05
C THR A 241 -11.01 -15.41 -2.65
N PHE A 242 -10.26 -16.16 -1.86
CA PHE A 242 -9.04 -16.83 -2.30
C PHE A 242 -9.15 -18.34 -2.14
N ASN A 243 -8.95 -19.08 -3.22
CA ASN A 243 -8.95 -20.53 -3.28
C ASN A 243 -7.52 -21.06 -3.36
N SER A 244 -7.08 -21.74 -2.29
CA SER A 244 -5.74 -22.32 -2.19
C SER A 244 -5.64 -23.78 -2.61
N THR A 245 -6.68 -24.33 -3.23
CA THR A 245 -6.67 -25.69 -3.79
C THR A 245 -5.56 -25.83 -4.84
N GLY A 246 -4.68 -26.82 -4.64
CA GLY A 246 -3.59 -27.11 -5.56
C GLY A 246 -2.38 -26.16 -5.48
N LYS A 247 -2.34 -25.26 -4.49
CA LYS A 247 -1.19 -24.36 -4.26
C LYS A 247 -0.15 -25.00 -3.34
N THR A 248 1.10 -24.54 -3.39
CA THR A 248 2.19 -25.10 -2.59
C THR A 248 2.37 -24.34 -1.29
N VAL A 249 2.61 -25.05 -0.18
CA VAL A 249 2.96 -24.44 1.10
C VAL A 249 4.26 -23.66 0.97
N GLY A 250 4.29 -22.44 1.51
CA GLY A 250 5.43 -21.51 1.44
C GLY A 250 5.33 -20.51 0.29
N ASP A 251 4.45 -20.73 -0.69
CA ASP A 251 4.21 -19.77 -1.77
C ASP A 251 3.57 -18.47 -1.25
N TYR A 252 3.99 -17.35 -1.83
CA TYR A 252 3.35 -16.05 -1.65
C TYR A 252 2.60 -15.65 -2.91
N TYR A 253 1.46 -15.00 -2.76
CA TYR A 253 0.68 -14.40 -3.83
C TYR A 253 0.48 -12.92 -3.53
N VAL A 254 0.69 -12.06 -4.52
CA VAL A 254 0.44 -10.62 -4.37
C VAL A 254 -1.00 -10.31 -4.74
N VAL A 255 -1.67 -9.54 -3.90
CA VAL A 255 -2.95 -8.93 -4.20
C VAL A 255 -2.71 -7.43 -4.36
N ALA A 256 -2.98 -6.89 -5.54
CA ALA A 256 -2.91 -5.46 -5.82
C ALA A 256 -4.28 -4.94 -6.22
N LEU A 257 -4.86 -4.08 -5.37
CA LEU A 257 -6.19 -3.49 -5.56
C LEU A 257 -6.10 -1.97 -5.59
N MET A 258 -7.11 -1.36 -6.21
CA MET A 258 -7.45 0.04 -6.03
C MET A 258 -8.78 0.11 -5.28
N VAL A 259 -8.82 0.91 -4.21
CA VAL A 259 -10.05 1.26 -3.50
C VAL A 259 -10.46 2.65 -3.93
N GLU A 260 -11.70 2.77 -4.40
CA GLU A 260 -12.17 3.93 -5.12
C GLU A 260 -13.50 4.41 -4.54
N ASP A 261 -13.67 5.73 -4.50
CA ASP A 261 -14.91 6.37 -4.10
C ASP A 261 -15.68 6.91 -5.30
N TYR A 262 -17.00 6.88 -5.18
CA TYR A 262 -17.93 7.24 -6.22
C TYR A 262 -19.05 8.08 -5.63
N TRP A 263 -19.39 9.15 -6.34
CA TRP A 263 -20.52 10.03 -5.97
C TRP A 263 -21.83 9.25 -5.71
N THR A 264 -22.13 8.26 -6.56
CA THR A 264 -23.33 7.43 -6.43
C THR A 264 -23.04 6.00 -6.87
N SER A 265 -23.97 5.09 -6.56
CA SER A 265 -23.94 3.71 -7.05
C SER A 265 -24.11 3.60 -8.58
N SER A 266 -24.48 4.67 -9.28
CA SER A 266 -24.54 4.69 -10.75
C SER A 266 -23.32 5.35 -11.41
N SER A 267 -22.43 5.97 -10.63
CA SER A 267 -21.25 6.62 -11.19
C SER A 267 -20.26 5.58 -11.73
N TYR A 268 -19.68 5.89 -12.90
CA TYR A 268 -18.68 5.06 -13.57
C TYR A 268 -17.25 5.61 -13.45
N LEU A 269 -17.11 6.89 -13.11
CA LEU A 269 -15.83 7.53 -12.85
C LEU A 269 -15.67 7.69 -11.34
N PRO A 270 -14.58 7.20 -10.75
CA PRO A 270 -14.28 7.45 -9.35
C PRO A 270 -13.81 8.89 -9.16
N PHE A 271 -14.03 9.46 -7.97
CA PHE A 271 -13.41 10.75 -7.62
C PHE A 271 -11.94 10.58 -7.26
N SER A 272 -11.61 9.46 -6.65
CA SER A 272 -10.28 9.14 -6.21
C SER A 272 -10.06 7.63 -6.14
N SER A 273 -8.78 7.25 -6.15
CA SER A 273 -8.35 5.86 -6.10
C SER A 273 -7.13 5.76 -5.22
N ILE A 274 -7.17 4.93 -4.18
CA ILE A 274 -6.00 4.61 -3.34
C ILE A 274 -5.51 3.18 -3.61
N PRO A 275 -4.19 2.97 -3.70
CA PRO A 275 -3.61 1.64 -3.85
C PRO A 275 -3.67 0.87 -2.55
N LEU A 276 -3.96 -0.42 -2.63
CA LEU A 276 -3.83 -1.36 -1.53
C LEU A 276 -3.13 -2.62 -2.05
N GLN A 277 -1.93 -2.90 -1.54
CA GLN A 277 -1.19 -4.11 -1.88
C GLN A 277 -0.82 -4.89 -0.64
N PHE A 278 -0.97 -6.21 -0.69
CA PHE A 278 -0.61 -7.12 0.40
C PHE A 278 -0.33 -8.53 -0.14
N LEU A 279 0.24 -9.37 0.73
CA LEU A 279 0.60 -10.75 0.42
C LEU A 279 -0.39 -11.74 1.02
N ILE A 280 -0.62 -12.83 0.30
CA ILE A 280 -1.21 -14.05 0.82
C ILE A 280 -0.12 -15.11 0.86
N LYS A 281 0.11 -15.70 2.04
CA LYS A 281 1.09 -16.79 2.23
C LYS A 281 0.37 -18.11 2.39
N ILE A 282 0.74 -19.12 1.60
CA ILE A 282 0.20 -20.46 1.77
C ILE A 282 0.91 -21.15 2.94
N VAL A 283 0.13 -21.60 3.91
CA VAL A 283 0.65 -22.34 5.08
C VAL A 283 0.17 -23.78 5.09
N SER A 284 0.89 -24.64 5.80
CA SER A 284 0.44 -26.01 6.06
C SER A 284 -0.95 -26.01 6.67
N LYS A 285 -1.78 -26.97 6.28
CA LYS A 285 -3.10 -27.12 6.89
C LYS A 285 -2.93 -27.67 8.31
N PRO A 286 -3.28 -26.89 9.37
CA PRO A 286 -3.18 -27.36 10.73
C PRO A 286 -4.19 -28.49 11.00
N SER A 287 -3.91 -29.32 12.01
CA SER A 287 -4.83 -30.36 12.47
C SER A 287 -6.15 -29.78 13.01
N CYS A 288 -6.10 -28.56 13.55
CA CYS A 288 -7.27 -27.79 13.93
C CYS A 288 -7.35 -26.51 13.10
N PHE A 289 -8.51 -26.28 12.48
CA PHE A 289 -8.74 -25.19 11.53
C PHE A 289 -9.52 -24.01 12.11
N THR A 290 -9.90 -24.09 13.38
CA THR A 290 -10.64 -23.01 14.03
C THR A 290 -9.70 -21.84 14.23
N LYS A 291 -9.97 -20.73 13.55
CA LYS A 291 -9.16 -19.52 13.61
C LYS A 291 -9.33 -18.83 14.97
N PRO A 292 -8.28 -18.18 15.53
CA PRO A 292 -8.47 -17.25 16.63
C PRO A 292 -9.50 -16.18 16.26
N LYS A 293 -10.27 -15.72 17.24
CA LYS A 293 -11.26 -14.65 17.05
C LYS A 293 -10.86 -13.45 17.88
N ILE A 294 -10.69 -12.31 17.24
CA ILE A 294 -10.45 -11.03 17.91
C ILE A 294 -11.80 -10.32 18.06
N ASN A 295 -12.13 -9.95 19.28
CA ASN A 295 -13.17 -8.99 19.60
C ASN A 295 -12.50 -7.71 20.09
N SER A 296 -13.09 -6.56 19.79
CA SER A 296 -12.61 -5.26 20.25
C SER A 296 -13.70 -4.54 21.03
N SER A 297 -13.31 -3.84 22.10
CA SER A 297 -14.20 -2.90 22.80
C SER A 297 -14.38 -1.58 22.02
N LEU A 298 -13.58 -1.35 20.97
CA LEU A 298 -13.73 -0.22 20.07
C LEU A 298 -14.97 -0.41 19.18
N GLN A 299 -15.88 0.57 19.26
CA GLN A 299 -17.06 0.63 18.40
C GLN A 299 -16.68 1.22 17.03
N GLU A 300 -17.34 0.76 15.96
CA GLU A 300 -17.15 1.36 14.63
C GLU A 300 -17.54 2.84 14.64
N CYS A 301 -16.83 3.63 13.85
CA CYS A 301 -17.05 5.07 13.69
C CYS A 301 -16.95 5.87 15.00
N THR A 302 -16.15 5.39 15.97
CA THR A 302 -15.92 6.13 17.22
C THR A 302 -15.18 7.44 16.93
N ALA A 303 -15.72 8.56 17.43
CA ALA A 303 -15.07 9.86 17.36
C ALA A 303 -14.03 10.00 18.50
N ILE A 304 -12.79 10.34 18.15
CA ILE A 304 -11.66 10.45 19.06
C ILE A 304 -11.13 11.89 19.01
N THR A 305 -10.85 12.48 20.17
CA THR A 305 -10.40 13.87 20.25
C THR A 305 -8.87 13.94 20.17
N VAL A 306 -8.35 14.84 19.33
CA VAL A 306 -6.90 15.13 19.23
C VAL A 306 -6.33 15.54 20.58
N GLY A 307 -5.15 15.02 20.92
CA GLY A 307 -4.43 15.34 22.16
C GLY A 307 -5.00 14.67 23.42
N VAL A 308 -6.08 13.90 23.31
CA VAL A 308 -6.69 13.16 24.42
C VAL A 308 -6.29 11.70 24.33
N THR A 309 -5.84 11.12 25.44
CA THR A 309 -5.56 9.69 25.53
C THR A 309 -6.84 8.89 25.36
N PHE A 310 -6.85 8.03 24.35
CA PHE A 310 -7.89 7.07 24.05
C PHE A 310 -7.37 5.66 24.27
N THR A 311 -8.19 4.81 24.90
CA THR A 311 -7.83 3.41 25.16
C THR A 311 -8.97 2.47 24.81
N PHE A 312 -8.64 1.31 24.26
CA PHE A 312 -9.58 0.22 24.05
C PHE A 312 -8.90 -1.13 24.27
N THR A 313 -9.68 -2.19 24.44
CA THR A 313 -9.17 -3.53 24.71
C THR A 313 -9.52 -4.47 23.56
N LEU A 314 -8.53 -5.24 23.14
CA LEU A 314 -8.73 -6.42 22.31
C LEU A 314 -8.86 -7.65 23.20
N THR A 315 -9.88 -8.46 22.95
CA THR A 315 -10.07 -9.78 23.54
C THR A 315 -9.93 -10.84 22.45
N ILE A 316 -8.95 -11.72 22.61
CA ILE A 316 -8.59 -12.72 21.62
C ILE A 316 -8.94 -14.09 22.18
N MET A 317 -9.92 -14.73 21.56
CA MET A 317 -10.30 -16.10 21.89
C MET A 317 -9.49 -17.06 21.04
N GLN A 318 -8.86 -18.05 21.68
CA GLN A 318 -8.18 -19.10 20.94
C GLN A 318 -9.19 -19.87 20.08
N GLY A 319 -8.78 -20.24 18.87
CA GLY A 319 -9.62 -21.05 18.00
C GLY A 319 -9.55 -22.53 18.38
N CYS A 320 -8.34 -23.03 18.57
CA CYS A 320 -8.07 -24.45 18.81
C CYS A 320 -7.82 -24.75 20.29
N VAL A 321 -8.35 -25.87 20.78
CA VAL A 321 -8.07 -26.34 22.14
C VAL A 321 -6.59 -26.64 22.31
N ASN A 322 -6.03 -26.33 23.48
CA ASN A 322 -4.60 -26.50 23.80
C ASN A 322 -3.63 -25.71 22.91
N THR A 323 -4.11 -24.65 22.25
CA THR A 323 -3.25 -23.68 21.56
C THR A 323 -3.23 -22.38 22.35
N THR A 324 -2.11 -21.65 22.29
CA THR A 324 -1.98 -20.32 22.88
C THR A 324 -1.75 -19.29 21.78
N ILE A 325 -2.18 -18.05 22.01
CA ILE A 325 -1.87 -16.94 21.12
C ILE A 325 -0.36 -16.69 21.20
N GLY A 326 0.29 -16.71 20.04
CA GLY A 326 1.73 -16.48 19.91
C GLY A 326 2.04 -15.01 19.64
N ASP A 327 1.18 -14.34 18.86
CA ASP A 327 1.41 -12.98 18.41
C ASP A 327 0.12 -12.27 17.98
N ILE A 328 0.16 -10.93 18.03
CA ILE A 328 -0.86 -10.03 17.49
C ILE A 328 -0.14 -8.95 16.68
N TYR A 329 -0.33 -8.99 15.37
CA TYR A 329 0.26 -8.07 14.42
C TYR A 329 -0.79 -7.10 13.89
N ARG A 330 -0.46 -5.81 13.88
CA ARG A 330 -1.41 -4.73 13.66
C ARG A 330 -0.89 -3.75 12.61
N ILE A 331 -1.83 -3.05 11.97
CA ILE A 331 -1.55 -1.81 11.23
C ILE A 331 -2.30 -0.67 11.93
N PRO A 332 -1.70 -0.09 12.98
CA PRO A 332 -2.33 0.98 13.72
C PRO A 332 -1.99 2.37 13.13
N PRO A 333 -2.79 3.40 13.44
CA PRO A 333 -2.34 4.78 13.24
C PRO A 333 -1.04 5.08 13.99
N LEU A 334 -0.27 6.05 13.49
CA LEU A 334 0.95 6.51 14.16
C LEU A 334 0.69 6.91 15.64
N ASN A 335 1.67 6.68 16.52
CA ASN A 335 1.60 6.95 17.98
C ASN A 335 0.59 6.11 18.77
N MET A 336 0.11 4.99 18.23
CA MET A 336 -0.68 4.01 18.99
C MET A 336 0.23 2.91 19.53
N TYR A 337 0.03 2.54 20.80
CA TYR A 337 0.86 1.61 21.56
C TYR A 337 0.02 0.48 22.14
N LYS A 338 0.58 -0.73 22.19
CA LYS A 338 -0.01 -1.90 22.86
C LYS A 338 0.66 -2.21 24.20
N SER A 339 -0.10 -2.82 25.10
CA SER A 339 0.43 -3.61 26.20
C SER A 339 0.98 -4.96 25.71
N GLU A 340 1.70 -5.66 26.58
CA GLU A 340 1.94 -7.10 26.37
C GLU A 340 0.61 -7.88 26.38
N ILE A 341 0.59 -8.99 25.65
CA ILE A 341 -0.56 -9.91 25.64
C ILE A 341 -0.56 -10.68 26.95
N SER A 342 -1.69 -10.67 27.65
CA SER A 342 -1.85 -11.42 28.91
C SER A 342 -3.07 -12.33 28.86
N PRO A 343 -3.08 -13.45 29.61
CA PRO A 343 -4.28 -14.28 29.76
C PRO A 343 -5.40 -13.47 30.40
N ALA A 344 -6.63 -13.66 29.92
CA ALA A 344 -7.84 -13.13 30.55
C ALA A 344 -8.33 -14.06 31.66
N ASP A 345 -9.31 -13.63 32.45
CA ASP A 345 -9.94 -14.45 33.52
C ASP A 345 -10.64 -15.72 33.00
N SER A 346 -10.90 -15.81 31.69
CA SER A 346 -11.49 -17.00 31.06
C SER A 346 -10.42 -17.89 30.44
N ILE A 347 -10.59 -19.21 30.56
CA ILE A 347 -9.54 -20.23 30.34
C ILE A 347 -8.98 -20.31 28.91
N ASN A 348 -9.50 -19.53 27.97
CA ASN A 348 -9.18 -19.59 26.54
C ASN A 348 -9.13 -18.21 25.86
N ALA A 349 -9.02 -17.14 26.65
CA ALA A 349 -8.99 -15.77 26.14
C ALA A 349 -7.75 -15.03 26.60
N TRP A 350 -7.31 -14.11 25.76
CA TRP A 350 -6.17 -13.23 25.96
C TRP A 350 -6.60 -11.80 25.77
N ILE A 351 -5.98 -10.87 26.49
CA ILE A 351 -6.25 -9.43 26.40
C ILE A 351 -5.01 -8.66 26.02
N MET A 352 -5.22 -7.60 25.24
CA MET A 352 -4.23 -6.58 24.91
C MET A 352 -4.92 -5.22 24.98
N ASN A 353 -4.31 -4.27 25.68
CA ASN A 353 -4.81 -2.90 25.72
C ASN A 353 -4.09 -2.05 24.69
N GLU A 354 -4.87 -1.28 23.96
CA GLU A 354 -4.43 -0.31 22.97
C GLU A 354 -4.57 1.08 23.56
N THR A 355 -3.54 1.90 23.39
CA THR A 355 -3.49 3.29 23.87
C THR A 355 -3.04 4.20 22.73
N TRP A 356 -3.77 5.30 22.52
CA TRP A 356 -3.49 6.23 21.45
C TRP A 356 -3.72 7.68 21.86
N ILE A 357 -2.82 8.57 21.43
CA ILE A 357 -2.97 10.02 21.57
C ILE A 357 -2.84 10.62 20.16
N PRO A 358 -3.97 10.86 19.46
CA PRO A 358 -3.91 11.39 18.10
C PRO A 358 -3.37 12.81 18.08
N THR A 359 -2.58 13.14 17.05
CA THR A 359 -2.12 14.51 16.78
C THR A 359 -3.01 15.21 15.75
N VAL A 360 -2.81 16.52 15.55
CA VAL A 360 -3.55 17.31 14.56
C VAL A 360 -3.42 16.76 13.13
N ASP A 361 -2.27 16.16 12.82
CA ASP A 361 -2.05 15.55 11.52
C ASP A 361 -2.89 14.27 11.32
N GLN A 362 -3.43 13.72 12.40
CA GLN A 362 -4.21 12.50 12.33
C GLN A 362 -5.71 12.75 12.21
N VAL A 363 -6.18 14.02 12.14
CA VAL A 363 -7.60 14.40 11.99
C VAL A 363 -8.26 13.75 10.76
N GLY A 364 -9.46 13.21 10.89
CA GLY A 364 -10.20 12.54 9.81
C GLY A 364 -10.36 11.04 10.03
N SER A 365 -10.70 10.30 8.98
CA SER A 365 -10.95 8.86 9.05
C SER A 365 -9.66 8.07 9.28
N GLN A 366 -9.72 7.07 10.16
CA GLN A 366 -8.60 6.25 10.60
C GLN A 366 -9.04 4.78 10.64
N VAL A 367 -8.20 3.89 10.13
CA VAL A 367 -8.46 2.44 10.10
C VAL A 367 -7.43 1.74 10.97
N TYR A 368 -7.92 0.86 11.85
CA TYR A 368 -7.11 -0.02 12.67
C TYR A 368 -7.34 -1.46 12.25
N CYS A 369 -6.28 -2.18 11.86
CA CYS A 369 -6.35 -3.59 11.50
C CYS A 369 -5.48 -4.44 12.42
N ALA A 370 -5.95 -5.61 12.80
CA ALA A 370 -5.18 -6.58 13.57
C ALA A 370 -5.46 -8.02 13.16
N ILE A 371 -4.43 -8.86 13.22
CA ILE A 371 -4.54 -10.32 13.14
C ILE A 371 -3.87 -10.95 14.36
N ALA A 372 -4.42 -12.08 14.81
CA ALA A 372 -3.87 -12.88 15.88
C ALA A 372 -3.36 -14.18 15.27
N THR A 373 -2.15 -14.58 15.66
CA THR A 373 -1.55 -15.84 15.22
C THR A 373 -1.33 -16.71 16.45
N ASP A 374 -1.85 -17.93 16.40
CA ASP A 374 -1.56 -18.93 17.44
C ASP A 374 -0.17 -19.55 17.26
N ARG A 375 0.31 -20.26 18.28
CA ARG A 375 1.61 -20.94 18.22
C ARG A 375 1.67 -22.10 17.21
N THR A 376 0.54 -22.50 16.62
CA THR A 376 0.48 -23.47 15.52
C THR A 376 0.48 -22.80 14.14
N THR A 377 0.71 -21.48 14.09
CA THR A 377 0.74 -20.62 12.89
C THR A 377 -0.62 -20.42 12.22
N THR A 378 -1.71 -20.79 12.90
CA THR A 378 -3.07 -20.46 12.42
C THR A 378 -3.37 -19.00 12.72
N THR A 379 -3.75 -18.25 11.70
CA THR A 379 -4.04 -16.82 11.80
C THR A 379 -5.55 -16.57 11.81
N SER A 380 -5.99 -15.58 12.60
CA SER A 380 -7.37 -15.10 12.62
C SER A 380 -7.80 -14.53 11.27
N THR A 381 -9.09 -14.31 11.08
CA THR A 381 -9.53 -13.27 10.13
C THR A 381 -9.05 -11.91 10.63
N SER A 382 -8.78 -10.97 9.72
CA SER A 382 -8.47 -9.58 10.10
C SER A 382 -9.63 -9.01 10.90
N ALA A 383 -9.34 -8.51 12.10
CA ALA A 383 -10.27 -7.69 12.84
C ALA A 383 -9.95 -6.24 12.57
N THR A 384 -10.91 -5.55 11.96
CA THR A 384 -10.74 -4.15 11.59
C THR A 384 -11.77 -3.28 12.29
N LYS A 385 -11.35 -2.07 12.65
CA LYS A 385 -12.19 -0.99 13.16
C LYS A 385 -11.92 0.31 12.43
N THR A 386 -12.98 1.05 12.14
CA THR A 386 -12.92 2.41 11.60
C THR A 386 -13.22 3.42 12.72
N THR A 387 -12.49 4.52 12.74
CA THR A 387 -12.67 5.61 13.71
C THR A 387 -12.47 6.95 13.01
N SER A 388 -12.94 8.03 13.62
CA SER A 388 -12.70 9.38 13.14
C SER A 388 -12.08 10.22 14.24
N THR A 389 -11.08 11.02 13.90
CA THR A 389 -10.40 11.93 14.83
C THR A 389 -10.82 13.37 14.54
N SER A 390 -11.03 14.15 15.60
CA SER A 390 -11.47 15.54 15.51
C SER A 390 -10.76 16.43 16.53
N THR A 391 -10.62 17.72 16.20
CA THR A 391 -10.01 18.74 17.07
C THR A 391 -10.97 19.25 18.15
N THR A 392 -12.27 18.98 18.02
CA THR A 392 -13.29 19.39 18.98
C THR A 392 -13.75 18.17 19.77
N ALA A 393 -13.82 18.28 21.10
CA ALA A 393 -14.46 17.29 21.94
C ALA A 393 -15.94 17.18 21.55
N THR A 394 -16.24 16.26 20.63
CA THR A 394 -17.60 16.12 20.11
C THR A 394 -18.35 15.21 21.07
N THR A 395 -19.38 15.73 21.72
CA THR A 395 -20.35 14.92 22.47
C THR A 395 -20.97 13.94 21.47
N ALA A 396 -20.63 12.65 21.60
CA ALA A 396 -21.10 11.61 20.69
C ALA A 396 -22.63 11.67 20.58
N THR A 397 -23.14 12.13 19.43
CA THR A 397 -24.56 12.06 19.12
C THR A 397 -24.75 10.79 18.32
N THR A 398 -25.27 9.75 18.96
CA THR A 398 -25.55 8.46 18.32
C THR A 398 -26.68 8.64 17.30
N THR A 399 -26.35 8.78 16.02
CA THR A 399 -27.36 8.72 14.95
C THR A 399 -27.65 7.26 14.66
N THR A 400 -28.73 6.72 15.24
CA THR A 400 -29.20 5.36 14.93
C THR A 400 -29.67 5.32 13.48
N ALA A 401 -28.92 4.65 12.61
CA ALA A 401 -29.37 4.31 11.27
C ALA A 401 -30.60 3.39 11.36
N THR A 402 -31.78 3.92 11.04
CA THR A 402 -33.00 3.14 10.97
C THR A 402 -33.03 2.44 9.61
N THR A 403 -32.67 1.15 9.60
CA THR A 403 -32.81 0.30 8.41
C THR A 403 -34.29 0.10 8.10
N ALA A 404 -34.81 0.78 7.08
CA ALA A 404 -36.15 0.55 6.56
C ALA A 404 -36.21 -0.82 5.89
N THR A 405 -36.81 -1.80 6.58
CA THR A 405 -37.11 -3.11 6.02
C THR A 405 -38.42 -3.02 5.24
N THR A 406 -38.35 -2.96 3.92
CA THR A 406 -39.51 -3.02 3.04
C THR A 406 -40.07 -4.45 3.07
N THR A 407 -41.13 -4.68 3.85
CA THR A 407 -41.90 -5.92 3.81
C THR A 407 -43.01 -5.78 2.79
N THR A 408 -42.91 -6.52 1.69
CA THR A 408 -43.97 -6.65 0.68
C THR A 408 -45.12 -7.45 1.29
N ALA A 409 -46.21 -6.78 1.66
CA ALA A 409 -47.45 -7.41 2.12
C ALA A 409 -48.49 -7.38 1.01
N THR A 410 -48.94 -8.57 0.63
CA THR A 410 -49.97 -8.87 -0.36
C THR A 410 -51.34 -8.31 0.07
N THR A 411 -51.96 -7.52 -0.80
CA THR A 411 -53.27 -6.89 -0.62
C THR A 411 -54.40 -7.93 -0.63
N ALA A 412 -55.14 -8.04 0.47
CA ALA A 412 -56.47 -8.60 0.51
C ALA A 412 -57.48 -7.49 0.80
N THR A 413 -58.39 -7.28 -0.14
CA THR A 413 -59.45 -6.27 -0.13
C THR A 413 -60.50 -6.61 0.92
N THR A 414 -60.79 -5.70 1.85
CA THR A 414 -62.09 -5.70 2.54
C THR A 414 -62.50 -4.27 2.90
N THR A 415 -63.64 -3.89 2.33
CA THR A 415 -64.36 -2.63 2.48
C THR A 415 -64.98 -2.56 3.87
N THR A 416 -64.75 -1.49 4.63
CA THR A 416 -65.76 -0.97 5.59
C THR A 416 -65.54 0.52 5.78
N ALA A 417 -66.60 1.28 5.51
CA ALA A 417 -66.68 2.72 5.71
C ALA A 417 -66.85 3.04 7.21
N THR A 418 -66.16 4.07 7.71
CA THR A 418 -66.66 4.83 8.86
C THR A 418 -66.20 6.30 8.76
N THR A 419 -67.13 7.15 9.11
CA THR A 419 -67.22 8.60 8.90
C THR A 419 -66.66 9.40 10.10
N ALA A 420 -66.17 10.62 9.79
CA ALA A 420 -65.88 11.76 10.70
C ALA A 420 -64.70 11.59 11.68
N THR A 421 -63.89 12.60 12.01
CA THR A 421 -64.22 14.01 12.23
C THR A 421 -62.99 14.90 12.08
N THR A 422 -63.24 16.11 11.57
CA THR A 422 -62.37 17.27 11.45
C THR A 422 -61.79 17.74 12.79
N THR A 423 -60.51 18.10 12.84
CA THR A 423 -60.06 19.20 13.71
C THR A 423 -58.92 19.96 13.04
N THR A 424 -59.25 21.20 12.70
CA THR A 424 -58.41 22.23 12.12
C THR A 424 -57.39 22.73 13.14
N ALA A 425 -56.12 22.83 12.75
CA ALA A 425 -55.15 23.72 13.39
C ALA A 425 -54.49 24.57 12.30
N THR A 426 -54.96 25.81 12.24
CA THR A 426 -54.45 26.89 11.40
C THR A 426 -53.21 27.49 12.05
N THR A 427 -52.10 27.57 11.30
CA THR A 427 -51.06 28.57 11.57
C THR A 427 -50.64 29.21 10.26
N THR A 428 -50.71 30.54 10.26
CA THR A 428 -50.71 31.44 9.11
C THR A 428 -49.31 32.05 8.91
N THR A 429 -48.96 32.30 7.63
CA THR A 429 -47.99 33.28 7.08
C THR A 429 -46.50 33.10 7.40
N THR A 430 -45.59 33.15 6.42
CA THR A 430 -45.33 34.35 5.60
C THR A 430 -44.67 33.97 4.27
N THR A 431 -45.24 34.47 3.18
CA THR A 431 -44.72 34.33 1.80
C THR A 431 -43.95 35.59 1.45
N THR A 432 -42.64 35.47 1.20
CA THR A 432 -41.85 36.54 0.59
C THR A 432 -41.61 36.17 -0.87
N ALA A 433 -42.21 36.94 -1.77
CA ALA A 433 -41.99 36.87 -3.21
C ALA A 433 -40.64 37.52 -3.54
N THR A 434 -39.77 36.78 -4.21
CA THR A 434 -38.56 37.34 -4.84
C THR A 434 -38.69 37.23 -6.35
N THR A 435 -38.65 38.39 -6.98
CA THR A 435 -38.72 38.65 -8.42
C THR A 435 -37.53 38.01 -9.14
N THR A 436 -37.79 37.08 -10.06
CA THR A 436 -36.78 36.52 -10.97
C THR A 436 -36.70 37.41 -12.22
N THR A 437 -35.60 38.16 -12.35
CA THR A 437 -35.25 38.87 -13.57
C THR A 437 -34.58 37.89 -14.53
N THR A 438 -35.22 37.68 -15.69
CA THR A 438 -34.70 36.87 -16.80
C THR A 438 -33.63 37.67 -17.55
N THR A 439 -32.38 37.23 -17.50
CA THR A 439 -31.33 37.71 -18.41
C THR A 439 -31.00 36.59 -19.39
N THR A 440 -31.41 36.80 -20.64
CA THR A 440 -31.10 35.96 -21.79
C THR A 440 -29.66 36.24 -22.22
N THR A 441 -28.80 35.21 -22.18
CA THR A 441 -27.48 35.26 -22.83
C THR A 441 -27.44 34.19 -23.91
N GLU A 442 -27.44 34.64 -25.16
CA GLU A 442 -27.24 33.82 -26.36
C GLU A 442 -25.85 33.17 -26.30
N THR A 443 -25.80 31.84 -26.46
CA THR A 443 -24.54 31.11 -26.67
C THR A 443 -24.55 30.53 -28.08
N THR A 444 -23.69 31.10 -28.92
CA THR A 444 -23.42 30.69 -30.29
C THR A 444 -22.75 29.32 -30.30
N THR A 445 -23.43 28.32 -30.88
CA THR A 445 -22.90 26.97 -31.07
C THR A 445 -22.09 26.91 -32.37
N THR A 446 -20.76 26.90 -32.27
CA THR A 446 -19.88 26.58 -33.40
C THR A 446 -19.75 25.06 -33.49
N THR A 447 -20.31 24.47 -34.55
CA THR A 447 -20.22 23.05 -34.86
C THR A 447 -18.94 22.80 -35.65
N GLU A 448 -17.94 22.16 -35.04
CA GLU A 448 -16.79 21.60 -35.78
C GLU A 448 -17.09 20.15 -36.17
N THR A 449 -17.20 19.96 -37.48
CA THR A 449 -17.34 18.66 -38.14
C THR A 449 -15.96 18.02 -38.26
N THR A 450 -15.69 16.96 -37.50
CA THR A 450 -14.51 16.11 -37.72
C THR A 450 -14.93 14.86 -38.49
N THR A 451 -14.49 14.78 -39.75
CA THR A 451 -14.62 13.64 -40.66
C THR A 451 -13.74 12.48 -40.19
N THR A 452 -14.35 11.38 -39.75
CA THR A 452 -13.67 10.11 -39.51
C THR A 452 -13.69 9.26 -40.78
N SER A 453 -12.53 9.05 -41.39
CA SER A 453 -12.30 8.14 -42.50
C SER A 453 -12.26 6.69 -41.99
N THR A 454 -13.26 5.90 -42.39
CA THR A 454 -13.35 4.46 -42.17
C THR A 454 -12.45 3.74 -43.16
N SER A 455 -11.48 2.96 -42.67
CA SER A 455 -10.73 1.99 -43.47
C SER A 455 -11.18 0.57 -43.07
N THR A 456 -11.92 -0.06 -43.98
CA THR A 456 -12.34 -1.46 -43.93
C THR A 456 -11.21 -2.36 -44.44
N THR A 457 -10.64 -3.19 -43.56
CA THR A 457 -9.76 -4.29 -43.96
C THR A 457 -10.54 -5.60 -43.91
N ALA A 458 -10.73 -6.20 -45.08
CA ALA A 458 -11.35 -7.51 -45.26
C ALA A 458 -10.48 -8.61 -44.63
N THR A 459 -11.10 -9.48 -43.82
CA THR A 459 -10.45 -10.67 -43.26
C THR A 459 -10.90 -11.88 -44.07
N THR A 460 -9.95 -12.53 -44.72
CA THR A 460 -10.16 -13.75 -45.51
C THR A 460 -10.17 -14.96 -44.57
N GLU A 461 -11.30 -15.66 -44.48
CA GLU A 461 -11.41 -16.97 -43.84
C GLU A 461 -10.56 -18.00 -44.60
N THR A 462 -9.65 -18.67 -43.90
CA THR A 462 -8.96 -19.86 -44.41
C THR A 462 -9.34 -21.06 -43.55
N THR A 463 -10.26 -21.86 -44.09
CA THR A 463 -10.67 -23.17 -43.58
C THR A 463 -9.47 -24.12 -43.59
N THR A 464 -9.09 -24.66 -42.43
CA THR A 464 -8.09 -25.74 -42.35
C THR A 464 -8.77 -27.03 -41.91
N THR A 465 -8.87 -27.96 -42.88
CA THR A 465 -9.32 -29.34 -42.71
C THR A 465 -8.31 -30.13 -41.89
N SER A 466 -8.77 -30.79 -40.82
CA SER A 466 -7.96 -31.75 -40.07
C SER A 466 -7.82 -33.06 -40.84
N THR A 467 -6.58 -33.47 -41.12
CA THR A 467 -6.25 -34.82 -41.60
C THR A 467 -5.43 -35.52 -40.52
N THR A 468 -5.96 -36.64 -40.04
CA THR A 468 -5.33 -37.53 -39.07
C THR A 468 -4.29 -38.38 -39.78
N THR A 469 -3.02 -38.29 -39.36
CA THR A 469 -1.96 -39.20 -39.82
C THR A 469 -1.23 -39.77 -38.62
N THR A 470 -1.41 -41.06 -38.42
CA THR A 470 -0.67 -41.93 -37.49
C THR A 470 0.70 -42.23 -38.10
N THR A 471 1.80 -42.00 -37.36
CA THR A 471 3.11 -42.53 -37.76
C THR A 471 3.90 -43.00 -36.55
N GLU A 472 4.44 -44.21 -36.70
CA GLU A 472 5.22 -45.01 -35.76
C GLU A 472 6.53 -44.37 -35.30
N THR A 473 6.94 -44.78 -34.11
CA THR A 473 8.17 -44.41 -33.43
C THR A 473 9.36 -45.19 -34.02
N THR A 474 10.35 -44.48 -34.56
CA THR A 474 11.67 -45.05 -34.88
C THR A 474 12.74 -44.18 -34.23
N THR A 475 13.40 -44.73 -33.21
CA THR A 475 14.59 -44.17 -32.56
C THR A 475 15.81 -44.25 -33.48
N THR A 476 16.34 -43.09 -33.88
CA THR A 476 17.67 -42.97 -34.50
C THR A 476 18.49 -41.98 -33.70
N SER A 477 19.55 -42.48 -33.07
CA SER A 477 20.57 -41.72 -32.35
C SER A 477 21.55 -41.07 -33.33
N THR A 478 21.61 -39.74 -33.33
CA THR A 478 22.57 -38.95 -34.13
C THR A 478 23.55 -38.24 -33.21
N SER A 479 24.83 -38.53 -33.37
CA SER A 479 25.96 -37.88 -32.71
C SER A 479 26.31 -36.58 -33.44
N THR A 480 26.20 -35.43 -32.78
CA THR A 480 26.64 -34.13 -33.29
C THR A 480 28.09 -33.83 -32.89
N THR A 481 28.95 -33.69 -33.90
CA THR A 481 30.34 -33.21 -33.77
C THR A 481 30.35 -31.69 -33.95
N THR A 482 30.78 -30.95 -32.94
CA THR A 482 30.90 -29.48 -32.98
C THR A 482 32.28 -29.08 -33.51
N THR A 483 32.33 -28.42 -34.65
CA THR A 483 33.55 -27.84 -35.24
C THR A 483 33.65 -26.37 -34.84
N THR A 484 34.63 -26.02 -34.02
CA THR A 484 34.90 -24.64 -33.59
C THR A 484 35.79 -23.93 -34.63
N MET A 485 35.30 -22.85 -35.22
CA MET A 485 36.12 -21.91 -36.01
C MET A 485 36.67 -20.81 -35.09
N THR A 486 37.99 -20.69 -35.05
CA THR A 486 38.71 -19.66 -34.30
C THR A 486 39.05 -18.50 -35.24
N THR A 487 38.52 -17.30 -34.96
CA THR A 487 38.90 -16.06 -35.65
C THR A 487 39.86 -15.26 -34.76
N THR A 488 41.09 -15.06 -35.23
CA THR A 488 42.11 -14.29 -34.53
C THR A 488 41.97 -12.80 -34.85
N ILE A 489 41.69 -11.96 -33.85
CA ILE A 489 41.73 -10.50 -33.96
C ILE A 489 43.01 -10.01 -33.25
N THR A 490 43.94 -9.45 -34.02
CA THR A 490 45.17 -8.84 -33.50
C THR A 490 44.89 -7.38 -33.16
N THR A 491 45.00 -7.01 -31.88
CA THR A 491 44.86 -5.62 -31.42
C THR A 491 46.21 -5.12 -30.89
N THR A 492 46.77 -4.11 -31.54
CA THR A 492 48.02 -3.45 -31.13
C THR A 492 47.70 -2.35 -30.13
N THR A 493 48.26 -2.41 -28.91
CA THR A 493 48.06 -1.38 -27.88
C THR A 493 49.39 -0.68 -27.61
N THR A 494 49.40 0.65 -27.72
CA THR A 494 50.55 1.52 -27.42
C THR A 494 50.47 1.97 -25.95
N THR A 495 51.54 1.74 -25.19
CA THR A 495 51.62 2.11 -23.77
C THR A 495 52.32 3.45 -23.60
N THR A 496 51.67 4.43 -22.97
CA THR A 496 52.28 5.68 -22.51
C THR A 496 52.51 5.60 -21.01
N THR A 497 53.78 5.67 -20.58
CA THR A 497 54.18 5.64 -19.17
C THR A 497 54.15 7.05 -18.59
N THR A 498 53.42 7.28 -17.49
CA THR A 498 53.49 8.50 -16.69
C THR A 498 54.02 8.17 -15.30
N THR A 499 55.16 8.76 -14.94
CA THR A 499 55.85 8.58 -13.65
C THR A 499 55.29 9.57 -12.63
N ILE A 500 54.80 9.09 -11.48
CA ILE A 500 54.42 9.93 -10.34
C ILE A 500 55.45 9.72 -9.21
N THR A 501 56.12 10.80 -8.83
CA THR A 501 57.09 10.86 -7.74
C THR A 501 56.37 11.03 -6.41
N THR A 502 56.65 10.18 -5.42
CA THR A 502 56.09 10.29 -4.06
C THR A 502 57.17 10.83 -3.12
N THR A 503 56.88 11.94 -2.43
CA THR A 503 57.78 12.57 -1.45
C THR A 503 57.32 12.18 -0.05
N THR A 504 58.18 11.50 0.71
CA THR A 504 57.92 11.09 2.10
C THR A 504 58.47 12.15 3.06
N THR A 505 57.62 12.73 3.91
CA THR A 505 58.04 13.65 4.99
C THR A 505 58.03 12.91 6.33
N THR A 506 59.20 12.75 6.93
CA THR A 506 59.38 12.15 8.26
C THR A 506 59.30 13.25 9.32
N THR A 507 58.36 13.15 10.26
CA THR A 507 58.29 14.05 11.42
C THR A 507 58.79 13.31 12.67
N THR A 508 59.88 13.81 13.23
CA THR A 508 60.52 13.34 14.46
C THR A 508 59.83 13.96 15.67
N THR A 509 59.38 13.16 16.65
CA THR A 509 58.84 13.66 17.92
C THR A 509 59.85 13.45 19.04
N THR A 510 60.24 14.55 19.69
CA THR A 510 61.17 14.60 20.82
C THR A 510 60.42 14.40 22.13
N THR A 511 60.88 13.46 22.96
CA THR A 511 60.33 13.21 24.29
C THR A 511 61.02 14.09 25.32
N THR A 512 60.27 14.96 26.01
CA THR A 512 60.75 15.69 27.19
C THR A 512 59.88 15.33 28.39
N THR A 513 60.51 14.76 29.41
CA THR A 513 59.90 14.37 30.69
C THR A 513 59.81 15.58 31.61
N THR A 514 58.63 15.90 32.15
CA THR A 514 58.52 16.72 33.36
C THR A 514 57.30 16.30 34.18
N THR A 515 57.55 16.05 35.46
CA THR A 515 56.60 15.55 36.46
C THR A 515 55.84 16.71 37.12
N THR A 516 54.62 16.41 37.57
CA THR A 516 53.95 16.89 38.82
C THR A 516 52.60 17.62 38.60
N THR A 517 51.54 16.88 38.97
CA THR A 517 50.30 17.28 39.69
C THR A 517 49.44 18.42 39.12
N THR A 518 48.16 18.15 38.78
CA THR A 518 46.95 18.39 39.62
C THR A 518 45.67 18.21 38.78
N THR A 519 44.57 17.83 39.45
CA THR A 519 43.14 18.08 39.18
C THR A 519 42.49 17.54 37.90
N THR A 520 41.53 16.64 38.10
CA THR A 520 40.63 16.09 37.09
C THR A 520 39.55 17.13 36.71
N THR A 521 39.66 17.69 35.50
CA THR A 521 38.59 18.41 34.81
C THR A 521 38.29 17.65 33.52
N THR A 522 37.07 17.15 33.37
CA THR A 522 36.62 16.41 32.19
C THR A 522 36.27 17.39 31.07
N THR A 523 37.12 17.48 30.05
CA THR A 523 36.85 18.23 28.82
C THR A 523 36.54 17.24 27.70
N THR A 524 35.35 17.37 27.12
CA THR A 524 34.88 16.57 25.98
C THR A 524 35.53 17.08 24.69
N THR A 525 36.31 16.25 24.02
CA THR A 525 36.92 16.54 22.71
C THR A 525 35.99 16.10 21.59
N THR A 526 35.47 17.04 20.82
CA THR A 526 34.70 16.78 19.59
C THR A 526 35.65 16.57 18.41
N THR A 527 35.70 15.36 17.86
CA THR A 527 36.42 15.06 16.62
C THR A 527 35.57 15.46 15.42
N ILE A 528 36.03 16.42 14.63
CA ILE A 528 35.42 16.80 13.34
C ILE A 528 36.06 15.93 12.26
N THR A 529 35.28 15.03 11.66
CA THR A 529 35.68 14.26 10.48
C THR A 529 35.16 14.98 9.24
N THR A 530 36.08 15.51 8.42
CA THR A 530 35.74 16.14 7.14
C THR A 530 35.74 15.08 6.04
N THR A 531 34.58 14.74 5.50
CA THR A 531 34.44 13.81 4.38
C THR A 531 34.40 14.58 3.06
N THR A 532 35.46 14.45 2.25
CA THR A 532 35.50 14.99 0.89
C THR A 532 34.75 14.06 -0.05
N THR A 533 33.65 14.53 -0.65
CA THR A 533 32.87 13.76 -1.63
C THR A 533 33.31 14.16 -3.03
N THR A 534 33.81 13.20 -3.82
CA THR A 534 34.15 13.40 -5.22
C THR A 534 32.97 12.96 -6.08
N THR A 535 32.32 13.90 -6.75
CA THR A 535 31.19 13.63 -7.67
C THR A 535 31.72 13.28 -9.05
N THR A 536 31.47 12.05 -9.50
CA THR A 536 31.74 11.63 -10.89
C THR A 536 30.43 11.65 -11.67
N THR A 537 30.28 12.60 -12.59
CA THR A 537 29.13 12.71 -13.50
C THR A 537 29.33 11.76 -14.68
N ALA A 538 28.49 10.73 -14.80
CA ALA A 538 28.41 9.91 -16.01
C ALA A 538 27.30 10.46 -16.92
N ILE A 539 27.69 10.92 -18.11
CA ILE A 539 26.78 11.30 -19.19
C ILE A 539 26.46 10.03 -19.98
N TYR A 540 25.21 9.56 -19.94
CA TYR A 540 24.73 8.51 -20.83
C TYR A 540 24.15 9.18 -22.08
N GLN A 541 24.79 8.95 -23.23
CA GLN A 541 24.18 9.23 -24.53
C GLN A 541 23.38 8.02 -24.99
N ALA A 542 22.16 8.27 -25.43
CA ALA A 542 21.24 7.29 -25.97
C ALA A 542 21.68 6.85 -27.39
N ASN A 543 21.60 5.54 -27.63
CA ASN A 543 21.27 4.97 -28.94
C ASN A 543 20.03 4.10 -28.75
#